data_AF-A0A527W3D2-F1
#
_entry.id   AF-A0A527W3D2-F1
#
_cell.length_a   1.000
_cell.length_b   1.000
_cell.length_c   1.000
_cell.angle_alpha   90.00
_cell.angle_beta   90.00
_cell.angle_gamma   90.00
#
_symmetry.space_group_name_H-M   'P 1'
#
loop_
_entity.id
_entity.type
_entity.pdbx_description
1 polymer ?
#
loop_
_entity_poly.entity_id
_entity_poly.type
_entity_poly.pdbx_seq_one_letter_code
_entity_poly.pdbx_strand_id
1 'polypeptide(L)'
;MTKKTSDPKSGRSPVAVKTKPSLKSIGPNGRTIRTPLTQDPHAIRDTREKVLEVAIGHEVRAFRKKLGITVADLAAATDISLGMLSKIENGITSPSLTT
;
A
#
# COMPACT_ATOMS: atom_id res chain seq x y z
N MET A 1 -12.49 -32.23 -27.51
CA MET A 1 -13.10 -31.63 -26.31
C MET A 1 -12.07 -31.64 -25.18
N THR A 2 -11.47 -30.50 -24.94
CA THR A 2 -10.44 -30.22 -23.91
C THR A 2 -11.09 -30.13 -22.52
N LYS A 3 -10.62 -30.91 -21.54
CA LYS A 3 -10.91 -30.65 -20.12
C LYS A 3 -9.86 -29.71 -19.54
N LYS A 4 -10.38 -28.61 -18.99
CA LYS A 4 -9.70 -27.49 -18.33
C LYS A 4 -9.76 -27.71 -16.81
N THR A 5 -8.86 -27.05 -16.08
CA THR A 5 -8.86 -26.75 -14.62
C THR A 5 -8.38 -27.89 -13.71
N SER A 6 -7.56 -27.69 -12.68
CA SER A 6 -7.12 -26.47 -11.99
C SER A 6 -5.82 -26.71 -11.21
N ASP A 7 -4.88 -25.78 -11.33
CA ASP A 7 -3.68 -25.67 -10.49
C ASP A 7 -4.04 -25.45 -9.01
N PRO A 8 -3.35 -26.07 -8.04
CA PRO A 8 -3.52 -25.75 -6.63
C PRO A 8 -2.83 -24.41 -6.30
N LYS A 9 -3.67 -23.42 -5.94
CA LYS A 9 -3.32 -22.12 -5.36
C LYS A 9 -2.16 -22.22 -4.36
N SER A 10 -1.04 -21.59 -4.70
CA SER A 10 0.10 -21.41 -3.82
C SER A 10 -0.23 -20.42 -2.71
N GLY A 11 -0.04 -20.91 -1.47
CA GLY A 11 0.72 -20.20 -0.46
C GLY A 11 0.21 -18.83 -0.01
N ARG A 12 -0.63 -18.86 1.02
CA ARG A 12 -0.82 -17.78 1.98
C ARG A 12 0.55 -17.27 2.46
N SER A 13 0.99 -16.10 2.00
CA SER A 13 2.25 -15.49 2.45
C SER A 13 2.21 -15.28 3.97
N PRO A 14 3.16 -15.84 4.74
CA PRO A 14 3.18 -15.59 6.16
C PRO A 14 3.67 -14.17 6.40
N VAL A 15 2.93 -13.46 7.24
CA VAL A 15 3.30 -12.17 7.83
C VAL A 15 4.75 -12.24 8.31
N ALA A 16 5.58 -11.35 7.78
CA ALA A 16 6.98 -11.23 8.15
C ALA A 16 7.09 -10.95 9.67
N VAL A 17 7.45 -11.99 10.41
CA VAL A 17 7.79 -11.92 11.82
C VAL A 17 9.04 -11.06 11.94
N LYS A 18 8.91 -9.90 12.58
CA LYS A 18 10.00 -9.00 12.94
C LYS A 18 10.90 -9.71 13.97
N THR A 19 11.87 -10.48 13.50
CA THR A 19 12.81 -11.21 14.37
C THR A 19 13.79 -10.24 15.01
N LYS A 20 13.75 -10.21 16.35
CA LYS A 20 14.68 -9.49 17.24
C LYS A 20 16.13 -9.89 16.93
N PRO A 21 17.14 -9.01 17.09
CA PRO A 21 18.52 -9.33 16.74
C PRO A 21 19.04 -10.44 17.66
N SER A 22 19.40 -11.59 17.07
CA SER A 22 19.98 -12.73 17.80
C SER A 22 21.44 -12.47 18.13
N LEU A 23 21.85 -12.98 19.30
CA LEU A 23 23.11 -12.71 19.97
C LEU A 23 24.35 -13.11 19.14
N LYS A 24 25.42 -12.32 19.28
CA LYS A 24 26.78 -12.62 18.79
C LYS A 24 27.24 -14.00 19.27
N SER A 25 27.49 -14.93 18.35
CA SER A 25 28.21 -16.17 18.64
C SER A 25 29.72 -15.89 18.66
N ILE A 26 30.36 -16.20 19.79
CA ILE A 26 31.81 -16.14 19.96
C ILE A 26 32.37 -17.50 19.51
N GLY A 27 33.18 -17.52 18.45
CA GLY A 27 33.91 -18.71 18.05
C GLY A 27 35.08 -19.00 19.02
N PRO A 28 35.57 -20.25 19.09
CA PRO A 28 36.52 -20.71 20.12
C PRO A 28 37.89 -20.00 20.11
N ASN A 29 38.22 -19.21 19.08
CA ASN A 29 39.52 -18.55 18.91
C ASN A 29 39.45 -17.01 18.88
N GLY A 30 38.45 -16.39 19.52
CA GLY A 30 38.41 -14.93 19.72
C GLY A 30 38.20 -14.08 18.44
N ARG A 31 38.01 -14.69 17.26
CA ARG A 31 37.62 -13.97 16.04
C ARG A 31 36.12 -13.73 16.05
N THR A 32 35.74 -12.45 16.04
CA THR A 32 34.35 -12.04 15.82
C THR A 32 33.90 -12.46 14.42
N ILE A 33 32.96 -13.40 14.34
CA ILE A 33 32.25 -13.70 13.08
C ILE A 33 31.40 -12.47 12.77
N ARG A 34 31.82 -11.67 11.78
CA ARG A 34 31.00 -10.55 11.29
C ARG A 34 29.87 -11.18 10.49
N THR A 35 28.64 -11.11 10.99
CA THR A 35 27.46 -11.44 10.20
C THR A 35 27.45 -10.56 8.94
N PRO A 36 27.21 -11.14 7.75
CA PRO A 36 27.17 -10.37 6.52
C PRO A 36 26.05 -9.32 6.60
N LEU A 37 26.31 -8.14 6.05
CA LEU A 37 25.30 -7.08 5.96
C LEU A 37 24.19 -7.57 5.02
N THR A 38 22.98 -7.71 5.56
CA THR A 38 21.80 -8.21 4.83
C THR A 38 20.97 -7.07 4.21
N GLN A 39 21.41 -5.83 4.35
CA GLN A 39 20.72 -4.68 3.77
C GLN A 39 21.12 -4.51 2.30
N ASP A 40 20.12 -4.33 1.44
CA ASP A 40 20.30 -3.86 0.06
C ASP A 40 19.73 -2.44 -0.06
N PRO A 41 20.58 -1.38 0.03
CA PRO A 41 20.15 0.01 -0.09
C PRO A 41 19.70 0.40 -1.50
N HIS A 42 20.12 -0.36 -2.52
CA HIS A 42 19.76 -0.13 -3.92
C HIS A 42 18.58 -0.99 -4.36
N ALA A 43 17.99 -1.77 -3.44
CA ALA A 43 16.75 -2.47 -3.70
C ALA A 43 15.68 -1.45 -4.10
N ILE A 44 15.24 -1.54 -5.35
CA ILE A 44 14.06 -0.85 -5.86
C ILE A 44 12.89 -1.45 -5.09
N ARG A 45 12.53 -0.80 -3.99
CA ARG A 45 11.30 -1.13 -3.27
C ARG A 45 10.17 -0.63 -4.15
N ASP A 46 9.20 -1.48 -4.45
CA ASP A 46 7.95 -1.04 -5.06
C ASP A 46 7.42 0.12 -4.21
N THR A 47 7.51 1.34 -4.74
CA THR A 47 6.93 2.51 -4.10
C THR A 47 5.47 2.17 -3.88
N ARG A 48 5.00 2.20 -2.63
CA ARG A 48 3.62 1.84 -2.26
C ARG A 48 2.69 2.37 -3.34
N GLU A 49 2.03 1.48 -4.07
CA GLU A 49 1.21 1.87 -5.20
C GLU A 49 0.25 2.98 -4.78
N LYS A 50 0.14 4.04 -5.60
CA LYS A 50 -0.87 5.10 -5.48
C LYS A 50 -0.74 6.11 -4.32
N VAL A 51 0.48 6.51 -3.95
CA VAL A 51 0.69 7.52 -2.89
C VAL A 51 -0.05 8.84 -3.17
N LEU A 52 -0.03 9.31 -4.42
CA LEU A 52 -0.63 10.58 -4.81
C LEU A 52 -2.16 10.53 -4.70
N GLU A 53 -2.77 9.46 -5.19
CA GLU A 53 -4.21 9.24 -5.19
C GLU A 53 -4.75 9.17 -3.76
N VAL A 54 -4.04 8.48 -2.87
CA VAL A 54 -4.41 8.40 -1.46
C VAL A 54 -4.30 9.77 -0.78
N ALA A 55 -3.25 10.55 -1.10
CA ALA A 55 -3.10 11.90 -0.57
C ALA A 55 -4.24 12.83 -1.04
N ILE A 56 -4.60 12.77 -2.32
CA ILE A 56 -5.74 13.52 -2.89
C ILE A 56 -7.04 13.10 -2.22
N GLY A 57 -7.31 11.80 -2.09
CA GLY A 57 -8.51 11.28 -1.44
C GLY A 57 -8.65 11.72 0.01
N HIS A 58 -7.52 11.77 0.75
CA HIS A 58 -7.48 12.28 2.11
C HIS A 58 -7.87 13.76 2.18
N GLU A 59 -7.34 14.58 1.27
CA GLU A 59 -7.62 16.01 1.23
C GLU A 59 -9.08 16.29 0.90
N VAL A 60 -9.65 15.59 -0.08
CA VAL A 60 -11.08 15.69 -0.44
C VAL A 60 -11.96 15.38 0.78
N ARG A 61 -11.65 14.30 1.49
CA ARG A 61 -12.40 13.91 2.71
C ARG A 61 -12.25 14.93 3.83
N ALA A 62 -11.06 15.53 3.98
CA ALA A 62 -10.81 16.57 4.97
C ALA A 62 -11.62 17.83 4.67
N PHE A 63 -11.63 18.28 3.42
CA PHE A 63 -12.44 19.42 2.98
C PHE A 63 -13.94 19.18 3.20
N ARG A 64 -14.42 17.99 2.83
CA ARG A 64 -15.82 17.62 3.04
C ARG A 64 -16.22 17.66 4.52
N LYS A 65 -15.36 17.12 5.41
CA LYS A 65 -15.58 17.17 6.87
C LYS A 65 -15.54 18.60 7.41
N LYS A 66 -14.64 19.45 6.89
CA LYS A 66 -14.55 20.87 7.26
C LYS A 66 -15.83 21.64 6.91
N LEU A 67 -16.45 21.29 5.79
CA LEU A 67 -17.72 21.88 5.34
C LEU A 67 -18.94 21.24 6.02
N GLY A 68 -18.79 20.10 6.68
CA GLY A 68 -19.89 19.40 7.37
C GLY A 68 -20.91 18.74 6.42
N ILE A 69 -20.57 18.57 5.14
CA ILE A 69 -21.48 18.02 4.12
C ILE A 69 -21.29 16.51 3.92
N THR A 70 -22.30 15.84 3.38
CA THR A 70 -22.22 14.42 3.05
C THR A 70 -21.50 14.18 1.71
N VAL A 71 -21.10 12.93 1.45
CA VAL A 71 -20.53 12.56 0.14
C VAL A 71 -21.55 12.76 -0.98
N ALA A 72 -22.85 12.57 -0.68
CA ALA A 72 -23.93 12.78 -1.64
C ALA A 72 -24.07 14.26 -2.03
N ASP A 73 -23.97 15.17 -1.05
CA ASP A 73 -24.06 16.61 -1.30
C ASP A 73 -22.85 17.11 -2.11
N LEU A 74 -21.65 16.62 -1.79
CA LEU A 74 -20.45 16.94 -2.55
C LEU A 74 -20.54 16.44 -3.99
N ALA A 75 -21.00 15.21 -4.19
CA ALA A 75 -21.22 14.61 -5.51
C ALA A 75 -22.22 15.43 -6.35
N ALA A 76 -23.33 15.87 -5.75
CA ALA A 76 -24.32 16.71 -6.41
C ALA A 76 -23.77 18.08 -6.78
N ALA A 77 -22.92 18.68 -5.93
CA ALA A 77 -22.32 19.99 -6.18
C ALA A 77 -21.25 19.97 -7.29
N THR A 78 -20.51 18.86 -7.44
CA THR A 78 -19.44 18.73 -8.43
C THR A 78 -19.89 18.07 -9.73
N ASP A 79 -21.15 17.65 -9.83
CA ASP A 79 -21.68 16.80 -10.91
C ASP A 79 -20.83 15.53 -11.15
N ILE A 80 -20.33 14.95 -10.06
CA ILE A 80 -19.55 13.70 -10.09
C ILE A 80 -20.42 12.64 -9.46
N SER A 81 -20.55 11.48 -10.13
CA SER A 81 -21.30 10.38 -9.55
C SER A 81 -20.73 9.96 -8.17
N LEU A 82 -21.62 9.63 -7.24
CA LEU A 82 -21.26 9.19 -5.88
C LEU A 82 -20.22 8.05 -5.89
N GLY A 83 -20.35 7.12 -6.83
CA GLY A 83 -19.43 6.00 -7.01
C GLY A 83 -18.03 6.43 -7.47
N MET A 84 -17.93 7.45 -8.33
CA MET A 84 -16.64 8.02 -8.72
C MET A 84 -16.00 8.80 -7.58
N LEU A 85 -16.77 9.62 -6.87
CA LEU A 85 -16.27 10.37 -5.72
C LEU A 85 -15.75 9.43 -4.61
N SER A 86 -16.42 8.30 -4.39
CA SER A 86 -15.96 7.25 -3.46
C SER A 86 -14.64 6.61 -3.91
N LYS A 87 -14.44 6.38 -5.21
CA LYS A 87 -13.15 5.88 -5.73
C LYS A 87 -12.02 6.90 -5.56
N ILE A 88 -12.32 8.19 -5.63
CA ILE A 88 -11.35 9.28 -5.41
C ILE A 88 -11.01 9.39 -3.91
N GLU A 89 -11.99 9.45 -3.01
CA GLU A 89 -11.74 9.52 -1.55
C GLU A 89 -10.91 8.31 -1.04
N ASN A 90 -11.05 7.14 -1.67
CA ASN A 90 -10.30 5.92 -1.33
C ASN A 90 -8.99 5.73 -2.12
N GLY A 91 -8.63 6.66 -3.01
CA GLY A 91 -7.39 6.58 -3.81
C GLY A 91 -7.36 5.44 -4.84
N ILE A 92 -8.51 4.93 -5.27
CA ILE A 92 -8.63 3.83 -6.25
C ILE A 92 -8.39 4.35 -7.67
N THR A 93 -8.91 5.54 -7.96
CA THR A 93 -8.85 6.24 -9.26
C THR A 93 -8.14 7.57 -9.10
N SER A 94 -7.23 7.86 -10.03
CA SER A 94 -6.63 9.20 -10.18
C SER A 94 -7.62 10.11 -10.91
N PRO A 95 -8.05 11.24 -10.31
CA PRO A 95 -8.86 12.22 -11.04
C PRO A 95 -8.04 12.83 -12.18
N SER A 96 -8.64 13.03 -13.36
CA SER A 96 -7.98 13.78 -14.44
C SER A 96 -8.13 15.28 -14.18
N LEU A 97 -7.06 16.03 -14.42
CA LEU A 97 -7.01 17.48 -14.26
C LEU A 97 -7.59 18.22 -15.48
N THR A 98 -8.56 17.63 -16.18
CA THR A 98 -9.13 18.17 -17.44
C THR A 98 -10.38 19.03 -17.23
N THR A 99 -10.48 19.67 -16.06
CA THR A 99 -11.57 20.61 -15.71
C THR A 99 -11.17 22.05 -15.96
#